data_AF-J9FSB0-F1
#
_entry.id   AF-J9FSB0-F1
#
_cell.length_a   1.000
_cell.length_b   1.000
_cell.length_c   1.000
_cell.angle_alpha   90.00
_cell.angle_beta   90.00
_cell.angle_gamma   90.00
#
_symmetry.space_group_name_H-M   'P 1'
#
loop_
_entity.id
_entity.type
_entity.pdbx_description
1 polymer ?
#
loop_
_entity_poly.entity_id
_entity_poly.type
_entity_poly.pdbx_seq_one_letter_code
_entity_poly.pdbx_strand_id
1 'polypeptide(L)' 'MHKPTIYRKPMGENLFEEEFTKEALSKMGNPLEKLSSLIDFEIFRPILEEVLVKKDCKSLAGRPQIDVVLMFKIIFLQRY' A
#
# COMPACT_ATOMS: atom_id res chain seq x y z
N MET A 1 -17.17 13.34 -10.84
CA MET A 1 -15.89 13.81 -10.27
C MET A 1 -14.75 13.26 -11.12
N HIS A 2 -14.14 14.09 -11.96
CA HIS A 2 -12.94 13.72 -12.70
C HIS A 2 -11.78 13.84 -11.72
N LYS A 3 -11.33 12.73 -11.13
CA LYS A 3 -10.05 12.74 -10.41
C LYS A 3 -8.98 12.79 -11.49
N PRO A 4 -8.25 13.91 -11.67
CA PRO A 4 -7.10 13.89 -12.56
C PRO A 4 -6.21 12.77 -12.05
N THR A 5 -5.84 11.81 -12.90
CA THR A 5 -4.85 10.82 -12.52
C THR A 5 -3.56 11.59 -12.25
N ILE A 6 -3.24 11.80 -10.97
CA ILE A 6 -2.01 12.47 -10.48
C ILE A 6 -0.79 11.55 -10.70
N TYR A 7 -0.85 10.65 -11.68
CA TYR A 7 0.31 9.88 -12.07
C TYR A 7 1.15 10.80 -12.93
N ARG A 8 2.27 11.24 -12.35
CA ARG A 8 3.35 11.94 -13.04
C ARG A 8 3.65 11.18 -14.33
N LYS A 9 3.66 11.88 -15.48
CA LYS A 9 4.24 11.30 -16.70
C LYS A 9 5.64 10.82 -16.34
N PRO A 10 6.00 9.54 -16.56
CA PRO A 10 7.35 9.10 -16.29
C PRO A 10 8.28 10.06 -17.05
N MET A 11 9.15 10.75 -16.30
CA MET A 11 10.30 11.36 -16.94
C MET A 11 11.14 10.18 -17.44
N GLY A 12 11.75 10.29 -18.63
CA GLY A 12 12.46 9.16 -19.23
C GLY A 12 13.51 8.56 -18.28
N GLU A 13 14.04 7.37 -18.59
CA GLU A 13 14.99 6.62 -17.74
C GLU A 13 16.17 7.48 -17.26
N ASN A 14 16.00 8.12 -16.09
CA ASN A 14 17.05 8.83 -15.38
C ASN A 14 17.53 7.94 -14.23
N LEU A 15 18.83 8.00 -13.93
CA LEU A 15 19.47 7.19 -12.88
C LEU A 15 18.79 7.29 -11.50
N PHE A 16 18.10 8.41 -11.23
CA PHE A 16 17.47 8.72 -9.94
C PHE A 16 15.93 8.86 -10.01
N GLU A 17 15.28 8.35 -11.06
CA GLU A 17 13.80 8.38 -11.19
C GLU A 17 13.09 7.87 -9.93
N GLU A 18 13.60 6.80 -9.31
CA GLU A 18 13.01 6.19 -8.12
C GLU A 18 13.07 7.12 -6.90
N GLU A 19 14.22 7.76 -6.65
CA GLU A 19 14.37 8.72 -5.55
C GLU A 19 13.48 9.94 -5.75
N PHE A 20 13.45 10.50 -6.96
CA PHE A 20 12.58 11.63 -7.26
C PHE A 20 11.09 11.28 -7.13
N THR A 21 10.71 10.05 -7.46
CA THR A 21 9.34 9.57 -7.30
C THR A 21 8.99 9.43 -5.82
N LYS A 22 9.87 8.83 -5.01
CA LYS A 22 9.69 8.72 -3.55
C LYS A 22 9.58 10.10 -2.90
N GLU A 23 10.46 11.03 -3.26
CA GLU A 23 10.47 12.38 -2.71
C GLU A 23 9.19 13.16 -3.09
N ALA A 24 8.72 13.01 -4.33
CA ALA A 24 7.45 13.60 -4.77
C ALA A 24 6.24 13.02 -4.02
N LEU A 25 6.23 11.70 -3.80
CA LEU A 25 5.17 11.03 -3.03
C LEU A 25 5.15 11.46 -1.56
N SER A 26 6.31 11.62 -0.93
CA SER A 26 6.41 12.12 0.45
C SER A 26 5.93 13.58 0.55
N LYS A 27 6.33 14.44 -0.41
CA LYS A 27 5.86 15.84 -0.50
C LYS A 27 4.34 15.97 -0.66
N MET A 28 3.67 15.00 -1.27
CA MET A 28 2.20 14.98 -1.38
C MET A 28 1.48 14.78 -0.04
N GLY A 29 2.21 14.47 1.05
CA GLY A 29 1.65 14.31 2.38
C GLY A 29 1.02 12.94 2.58
N ASN A 30 1.84 11.90 2.61
CA ASN A 30 1.38 10.54 2.77
C ASN A 30 0.91 10.26 4.21
N PRO A 31 -0.39 9.99 4.46
CA PRO A 31 -0.87 9.66 5.80
C PRO A 31 -0.22 8.39 6.36
N LEU A 32 0.22 7.46 5.50
CA LEU A 32 0.93 6.26 5.93
C LEU A 32 2.32 6.56 6.50
N GLU A 33 3.02 7.59 6.00
CA GLU A 33 4.33 7.97 6.56
C GLU A 33 4.19 8.44 8.01
N LYS A 34 3.13 9.22 8.29
CA LYS A 34 2.82 9.67 9.66
C LYS A 34 2.37 8.53 10.58
N LEU A 35 1.58 7.59 10.06
CA LEU A 35 1.13 6.44 10.84
C LEU A 35 2.27 5.46 11.13
N SER A 36 3.15 5.23 10.14
CA SER A 36 4.28 4.31 10.28
C SER A 36 5.33 4.78 11.28
N SER A 37 5.42 6.09 11.57
CA SER A 37 6.30 6.60 12.62
C SER A 37 5.72 6.41 14.03
N LEU A 38 4.40 6.21 14.14
CA LEU A 38 3.70 6.07 15.41
C LEU A 38 3.44 4.61 15.78
N ILE A 39 3.14 3.76 14.79
CA ILE A 39 2.69 2.39 15.00
C ILE A 39 3.36 1.48 13.96
N ASP A 40 3.92 0.37 14.43
CA ASP A 40 4.29 -0.73 13.55
C ASP A 40 3.05 -1.50 13.11
N PHE A 41 2.78 -1.53 11.81
CA PHE A 41 1.61 -2.20 11.26
C PHE A 41 1.67 -3.73 11.38
N GLU A 42 2.86 -4.30 11.53
CA GLU A 42 3.04 -5.76 11.61
C GLU A 42 2.44 -6.34 12.90
N ILE A 43 2.23 -5.53 13.94
CA ILE A 43 1.59 -5.97 15.19
C ILE A 43 0.16 -6.48 14.95
N PHE A 44 -0.51 -6.02 13.88
CA PHE A 44 -1.86 -6.43 13.53
C PHE A 44 -1.92 -7.69 12.69
N ARG A 45 -0.79 -8.14 12.12
CA ARG A 45 -0.73 -9.34 11.26
C ARG A 45 -1.45 -10.55 11.86
N PRO A 46 -1.18 -11.00 13.10
CA PRO A 46 -1.84 -12.20 13.63
C PRO A 46 -3.37 -12.06 13.68
N ILE A 47 -3.87 -10.89 14.07
CA ILE A 47 -5.30 -10.58 14.16
C ILE A 47 -5.92 -10.54 12.75
N LEU A 48 -5.23 -9.93 11.80
CA LEU A 48 -5.69 -9.81 10.42
C LEU A 48 -5.70 -11.17 9.72
N GLU A 49 -4.67 -11.99 9.92
CA GLU A 49 -4.58 -13.32 9.32
C GLU A 49 -5.65 -14.26 9.88
N GLU A 50 -5.95 -14.20 11.17
CA GLU A 50 -7.02 -14.98 11.79
C GLU A 50 -8.40 -14.73 11.12
N VAL A 51 -8.69 -13.47 10.80
CA VAL A 51 -9.99 -13.07 10.25
C VAL A 51 -10.05 -13.17 8.72
N LEU A 52 -8.96 -12.83 8.03
CA LEU A 52 -8.95 -12.63 6.57
C LEU A 52 -8.36 -13.82 5.79
N VAL A 53 -7.49 -14.61 6.40
CA VAL A 53 -6.89 -15.76 5.71
C VAL A 53 -7.84 -16.95 5.86
N LYS A 54 -8.46 -17.32 4.74
CA LYS A 54 -9.26 -18.54 4.68
C LYS A 54 -8.32 -19.74 4.74
N LYS A 55 -8.38 -20.50 5.83
CA LYS A 55 -7.60 -21.73 6.01
C LYS A 55 -8.00 -22.83 5.00
N ASP A 56 -9.25 -22.80 4.54
CA ASP A 56 -9.82 -23.81 3.65
C ASP A 56 -9.81 -23.38 2.18
N CYS A 57 -8.63 -23.31 1.57
CA CYS A 57 -8.50 -23.21 0.12
C CYS A 57 -8.48 -24.63 -0.49
N LYS A 58 -9.56 -25.00 -1.20
CA LYS A 58 -9.70 -26.33 -1.83
C LYS A 58 -8.66 -26.61 -2.92
N SER A 59 -8.04 -25.58 -3.49
CA SER A 59 -6.94 -25.71 -4.46
C SER A 59 -6.04 -24.47 -4.45
N LEU A 60 -4.80 -24.63 -4.91
CA LEU A 60 -3.86 -23.53 -5.16
C LEU A 60 -4.16 -22.79 -6.48
N ALA A 61 -5.30 -23.08 -7.12
CA ALA A 61 -5.64 -22.47 -8.39
C ALA A 61 -6.17 -21.04 -8.18
N GLY A 62 -5.73 -20.10 -9.03
CA GLY A 62 -6.17 -18.71 -9.01
C GLY A 62 -5.09 -17.72 -8.58
N ARG A 63 -5.48 -16.45 -8.41
CA ARG A 63 -4.57 -15.39 -8.00
C ARG A 63 -4.22 -15.55 -6.50
N PRO A 64 -2.94 -15.47 -6.11
CA PRO A 64 -2.55 -15.46 -4.70
C PRO A 64 -3.26 -14.36 -3.92
N GLN A 65 -3.51 -14.61 -2.64
CA GLN A 65 -4.07 -13.61 -1.75
C GLN A 65 -3.10 -12.43 -1.61
N ILE A 66 -3.65 -11.21 -1.60
CA ILE A 66 -2.86 -10.00 -1.34
C ILE A 66 -2.47 -9.97 0.14
N ASP A 67 -1.28 -9.47 0.46
CA ASP A 67 -0.84 -9.32 1.85
C ASP A 67 -1.85 -8.54 2.70
N VAL A 68 -2.19 -9.07 3.87
CA VAL A 68 -3.25 -8.54 4.73
C VAL A 68 -2.88 -7.19 5.34
N VAL A 69 -1.59 -6.95 5.60
CA VAL A 69 -1.10 -5.68 6.15
C VAL A 69 -1.14 -4.60 5.07
N LEU A 70 -0.81 -4.94 3.83
CA LEU A 70 -0.98 -4.05 2.68
C LEU A 70 -2.45 -3.65 2.49
N MET A 71 -3.37 -4.63 2.54
CA MET A 71 -4.82 -4.35 2.46
C MET A 71 -5.26 -3.40 3.58
N PHE A 72 -4.76 -3.60 4.81
CA PHE A 72 -5.05 -2.71 5.93
C PHE A 72 -4.51 -1.29 5.71
N LYS A 73 -3.27 -1.13 5.21
CA LYS A 73 -2.68 0.17 4.86
C LYS A 73 -3.52 0.92 3.80
N ILE A 74 -4.06 0.22 2.81
CA ILE A 74 -4.88 0.83 1.74
C ILE A 74 -6.14 1.51 2.31
N ILE A 75 -6.73 0.99 3.39
CA ILE A 75 -7.93 1.59 4.00
C ILE A 75 -7.65 3.03 4.46
N PHE A 76 -6.45 3.30 4.97
CA PHE A 76 -6.05 4.65 5.36
C PHE A 76 -5.87 5.55 4.15
N LEU A 77 -5.25 5.04 3.07
CA LEU A 77 -5.09 5.79 1.82
C LEU A 77 -6.40 6.07 1.08
N GLN A 78 -7.46 5.28 1.30
CA GLN A 78 -8.77 5.53 0.70
C GLN A 78 -9.56 6.64 1.41
N ARG A 79 -9.31 6.83 2.71
CA ARG A 79 -10.04 7.81 3.54
C ARG A 79 -9.49 9.22 3.44
N TYR A 80 -8.22 9.37 3.08
CA TYR A 80 -7.52 10.65 2.94
C TYR A 80 -7.22 10.91 1.46
#